data_AF-A0A8H3ARB1-F1
#
_entry.id   AF-A0A8H3ARB1-F1
#
_cell.length_a   1.000
_cell.length_b   1.000
_cell.length_c   1.000
_cell.angle_alpha   90.00
_cell.angle_beta   90.00
_cell.angle_gamma   90.00
#
_symmetry.space_group_name_H-M   'P 1'
#
loop_
_entity.id
_entity.type
_entity.pdbx_description
1 polymer ?
#
loop_
_entity_poly.entity_id
_entity_poly.type
_entity_poly.pdbx_seq_one_letter_code
_entity_poly.pdbx_strand_id
1 'polypeptide(L)'
;MSSPLAGLTRSSSRPIEDDLDETFYLTLELGPVDPSLLVNCASIRLVGLETPTPFIQLGDLVFQGVHARTLGTELVLDTGTVIAQSEHKVLFNPVQLIPKAEAEAPTETETKPQSHDPGPAPRTKRRGRPKGTSKKRAGDSS
;
A
#
# COMPACT_ATOMS: atom_id res chain seq x y z
N MET A 1 7.54 6.77 54.25
CA MET A 1 6.46 6.64 53.24
C MET A 1 6.95 5.65 52.19
N SER A 2 6.47 4.40 52.24
CA SER A 2 6.89 3.32 51.33
C SER A 2 5.98 3.33 50.10
N SER A 3 6.57 3.44 48.91
CA SER A 3 5.86 3.45 47.62
C SER A 3 5.46 2.01 47.22
N PRO A 4 4.20 1.75 46.80
CA PRO A 4 3.72 0.39 46.57
C PRO A 4 3.86 -0.11 45.12
N LEU A 5 4.69 0.51 44.28
CA LEU A 5 4.71 0.23 42.83
C LEU A 5 6.05 -0.33 42.32
N ALA A 6 6.65 -1.25 43.06
CA ALA A 6 7.81 -2.02 42.62
C ALA A 6 7.41 -3.49 42.51
N GLY A 7 6.78 -3.88 41.39
CA GLY A 7 6.27 -5.25 41.28
C GLY A 7 5.76 -5.74 39.92
N LEU A 8 5.96 -5.02 38.81
CA LEU A 8 5.77 -5.63 37.49
C LEU A 8 7.10 -6.15 36.96
N THR A 9 7.61 -7.21 37.61
CA THR A 9 8.63 -8.03 36.95
C THR A 9 7.92 -8.87 35.88
N ARG A 10 8.33 -8.62 34.64
CA ARG A 10 7.92 -9.30 33.42
C ARG A 10 8.43 -10.75 33.48
N SER A 11 7.80 -11.60 34.28
CA SER A 11 8.12 -13.03 34.34
C SER A 11 7.45 -13.73 33.15
N SER A 12 8.12 -13.67 32.01
CA SER A 12 7.91 -14.64 30.93
C SER A 12 8.50 -15.98 31.37
N SER A 13 7.82 -16.68 32.28
CA SER A 13 8.11 -18.08 32.58
C SER A 13 7.24 -18.97 31.70
N ARG A 14 7.54 -19.02 30.40
CA ARG A 14 7.19 -20.20 29.61
C ARG A 14 8.45 -21.06 29.53
N PRO A 15 8.42 -22.33 29.96
CA PRO A 15 9.47 -23.25 29.55
C PRO A 15 9.48 -23.27 28.02
N ILE A 16 10.63 -22.99 27.43
CA ILE A 16 10.85 -23.15 26.00
C ILE A 16 10.94 -24.67 25.81
N GLU A 17 9.80 -25.30 25.60
CA GLU A 17 9.78 -26.63 24.99
C GLU A 17 10.33 -26.45 23.57
N ASP A 18 11.35 -27.24 23.23
CA ASP A 18 12.01 -27.26 21.92
C ASP A 18 11.06 -27.77 20.83
N ASP A 19 10.04 -26.98 20.48
CA ASP A 19 9.20 -27.21 19.30
C ASP A 19 9.76 -26.40 18.13
N LEU A 20 10.33 -27.10 17.14
CA LEU A 20 11.08 -26.58 16.00
C LEU A 20 10.24 -25.77 14.97
N ASP A 21 8.97 -25.47 15.28
CA ASP A 21 8.07 -24.69 14.43
C ASP A 21 7.53 -23.48 15.20
N GLU A 22 8.17 -22.32 15.01
CA GLU A 22 7.73 -21.06 15.61
C GLU A 22 6.36 -20.64 15.01
N THR A 23 5.30 -20.81 15.79
CA THR A 23 3.92 -20.44 15.38
C THR A 23 3.63 -18.99 15.74
N PHE A 24 3.27 -18.19 14.74
CA PHE A 24 2.87 -16.79 14.92
C PHE A 24 1.37 -16.62 14.71
N TYR A 25 0.73 -15.89 15.61
CA TYR A 25 -0.70 -15.56 15.51
C TYR A 25 -0.88 -14.14 14.96
N LEU A 26 -1.86 -13.98 14.09
CA LEU A 26 -2.31 -12.70 13.53
C LEU A 26 -3.81 -12.53 13.78
N THR A 27 -4.23 -11.31 14.09
CA THR A 27 -5.65 -10.97 14.23
C THR A 27 -6.19 -10.48 12.88
N LEU A 28 -7.24 -11.11 12.37
CA LEU A 28 -7.92 -10.67 11.15
C LEU A 28 -9.13 -9.81 11.52
N GLU A 29 -9.10 -8.53 11.14
CA GLU A 29 -10.14 -7.56 11.48
C GLU A 29 -10.96 -7.22 10.25
N LEU A 30 -12.22 -7.67 10.20
CA LEU A 30 -13.08 -7.59 9.00
C LEU A 30 -13.90 -6.30 8.90
N GLY A 31 -13.69 -5.33 9.79
CA GLY A 31 -14.51 -4.11 9.84
C GLY A 31 -15.98 -4.40 10.20
N PRO A 32 -16.92 -3.48 9.88
CA PRO A 32 -18.34 -3.63 10.20
C PRO A 32 -19.02 -4.63 9.25
N VAL A 33 -18.79 -5.92 9.48
CA VAL A 33 -19.43 -7.02 8.75
C VAL A 33 -20.50 -7.64 9.64
N ASP A 34 -21.62 -8.05 9.05
CA ASP A 34 -22.66 -8.77 9.78
C ASP A 34 -22.07 -10.04 10.42
N PRO A 35 -22.11 -10.19 11.77
CA PRO A 35 -21.58 -11.36 12.45
C PRO A 35 -22.16 -12.68 11.93
N SER A 36 -23.39 -12.67 11.39
CA SER A 36 -24.02 -13.87 10.82
C SER A 36 -23.23 -14.43 9.63
N LEU A 37 -22.49 -13.58 8.91
CA LEU A 37 -21.68 -13.98 7.76
C LEU A 37 -20.55 -14.92 8.16
N LEU A 38 -19.95 -14.75 9.35
CA LEU A 38 -18.87 -15.61 9.83
C LEU A 38 -19.39 -16.99 10.25
N VAL A 39 -20.56 -17.05 10.87
CA VAL A 39 -21.16 -18.31 11.34
C VAL A 39 -21.75 -19.12 10.19
N ASN A 40 -22.29 -18.45 9.18
CA ASN A 40 -22.96 -19.09 8.04
C ASN A 40 -22.06 -19.24 6.80
N CYS A 41 -20.79 -18.87 6.88
CA CYS A 41 -19.87 -18.98 5.76
C CYS A 41 -19.52 -20.46 5.49
N ALA A 42 -19.88 -20.98 4.32
CA ALA A 42 -19.50 -22.33 3.94
C ALA A 42 -17.99 -22.48 3.65
N SER A 43 -17.31 -21.38 3.31
CA SER A 43 -15.86 -21.40 3.04
C SER A 43 -15.21 -20.05 3.27
N ILE A 44 -14.03 -20.06 3.89
CA ILE A 44 -13.13 -18.92 4.04
C ILE A 44 -11.91 -19.17 3.16
N ARG A 45 -11.58 -18.22 2.28
CA ARG A 45 -10.36 -18.30 1.45
C ARG A 45 -9.49 -17.09 1.73
N LEU A 46 -8.25 -17.34 2.12
CA LEU A 46 -7.25 -16.31 2.38
C LEU A 46 -6.11 -16.49 1.37
N VAL A 47 -5.72 -15.40 0.70
CA VAL A 47 -4.62 -15.41 -0.28
C VAL A 47 -3.68 -14.24 -0.04
N GLY A 48 -2.39 -14.48 -0.26
CA GLY A 48 -1.37 -13.43 -0.21
C GLY A 48 -1.12 -12.87 1.19
N LEU A 49 -1.21 -13.69 2.25
CA LEU A 49 -0.92 -13.26 3.64
C LEU A 49 0.52 -12.79 3.82
N GLU A 50 1.42 -13.24 2.94
CA GLU A 50 2.81 -12.84 2.84
C GLU A 50 2.99 -11.49 2.10
N THR A 51 1.95 -10.99 1.44
CA THR A 51 2.00 -9.75 0.66
C THR A 51 1.56 -8.55 1.50
N PRO A 52 1.95 -7.32 1.14
CA PRO A 52 1.45 -6.13 1.84
C PRO A 52 -0.08 -5.95 1.75
N THR A 53 -0.72 -6.59 0.77
CA THR A 53 -2.16 -6.47 0.46
C THR A 53 -2.82 -7.84 0.30
N PRO A 54 -3.04 -8.58 1.40
CA PRO A 54 -3.73 -9.86 1.36
C PRO A 54 -5.20 -9.70 0.95
N PHE A 55 -5.83 -10.77 0.49
CA PHE A 55 -7.27 -10.81 0.24
C PHE A 55 -7.91 -11.94 0.99
N ILE A 56 -9.10 -11.71 1.54
CA ILE A 56 -9.94 -12.74 2.13
C ILE A 56 -11.30 -12.73 1.44
N GLN A 57 -11.80 -13.92 1.15
CA GLN A 57 -13.12 -14.14 0.59
C GLN A 57 -13.98 -14.90 1.61
N LEU A 58 -15.14 -14.34 1.91
CA LEU A 58 -16.17 -14.90 2.79
C LEU A 58 -17.45 -15.07 1.98
N GLY A 59 -17.71 -16.28 1.49
CA GLY A 59 -18.78 -16.53 0.53
C GLY A 59 -18.56 -15.73 -0.75
N ASP A 60 -19.49 -14.85 -1.10
CA ASP A 60 -19.41 -13.99 -2.28
C ASP A 60 -18.77 -12.62 -2.00
N LEU A 61 -18.45 -12.32 -0.75
CA LEU A 61 -17.82 -11.05 -0.35
C LEU A 61 -16.31 -11.19 -0.40
N VAL A 62 -15.65 -10.21 -1.04
CA VAL A 62 -14.19 -10.12 -1.12
C VAL A 62 -13.73 -8.91 -0.33
N PHE A 63 -12.67 -9.08 0.44
CA PHE A 63 -12.06 -8.02 1.22
C PHE A 63 -10.58 -7.93 0.90
N GLN A 64 -10.08 -6.70 0.85
CA GLN A 64 -8.67 -6.39 0.71
C GLN A 64 -8.11 -5.96 2.06
N GLY A 65 -7.00 -6.58 2.45
CA GLY A 65 -6.35 -6.38 3.73
C GLY A 65 -5.15 -5.44 3.65
N VAL A 66 -4.79 -4.87 4.80
CA VAL A 66 -3.54 -4.14 5.03
C VAL A 66 -2.96 -4.59 6.36
N HIS A 67 -1.66 -4.94 6.38
CA HIS A 67 -0.97 -5.29 7.63
C HIS A 67 -0.81 -4.07 8.54
N ALA A 68 -1.07 -4.26 9.83
CA ALA A 68 -0.92 -3.25 10.86
C ALA A 68 -0.30 -3.86 12.13
N ARG A 69 0.34 -3.03 12.96
CA ARG A 69 0.76 -3.40 14.32
C ARG A 69 -0.28 -2.96 15.33
N THR A 70 -0.51 -3.77 16.35
CA THR A 70 -1.41 -3.42 17.45
C THR A 70 -0.76 -2.44 18.42
N LEU A 71 -1.59 -1.68 19.14
CA LEU A 71 -1.13 -0.90 20.29
C LEU A 71 -0.97 -1.85 21.49
N GLY A 72 0.19 -2.49 21.58
CA GLY A 72 0.48 -3.51 22.60
C GLY A 72 0.21 -4.93 22.11
N THR A 73 -0.02 -5.85 23.04
CA THR A 73 -0.22 -7.28 22.76
C THR A 73 -1.68 -7.67 22.96
N GLU A 74 -2.29 -8.30 21.97
CA GLU A 74 -3.61 -8.89 22.08
C GLU A 74 -3.51 -10.32 22.62
N LEU A 75 -4.42 -10.67 23.54
CA LEU A 75 -4.48 -11.98 24.16
C LEU A 75 -5.79 -12.66 23.78
N VAL A 76 -5.70 -13.85 23.19
CA VAL A 76 -6.87 -14.72 22.96
C VAL A 76 -6.95 -15.71 24.12
N LEU A 77 -8.12 -15.74 24.77
CA LEU A 77 -8.38 -16.56 25.94
C LEU A 77 -9.40 -17.66 25.59
N ASP A 78 -9.13 -18.88 26.03
CA ASP A 78 -10.12 -19.97 26.03
C ASP A 78 -10.16 -20.63 27.42
N THR A 79 -11.37 -20.77 27.97
CA THR A 79 -11.63 -21.30 29.32
C THR A 79 -10.73 -20.75 30.44
N GLY A 80 -10.27 -19.50 30.33
CA GLY A 80 -9.42 -18.83 31.32
C GLY A 80 -7.91 -19.02 31.12
N THR A 81 -7.50 -19.65 30.01
CA THR A 81 -6.09 -19.82 29.62
C THR A 81 -5.76 -19.00 28.37
N VAL A 82 -4.53 -18.49 28.26
CA VAL A 82 -4.09 -17.75 27.06
C VAL A 82 -3.66 -18.75 25.98
N ILE A 83 -4.42 -18.80 24.89
CA ILE A 83 -4.17 -19.72 23.76
C ILE A 83 -3.39 -19.07 22.61
N ALA A 84 -3.49 -17.75 22.45
CA ALA A 84 -2.73 -17.01 21.44
C ALA A 84 -2.37 -15.61 21.91
N GLN A 85 -1.25 -15.10 21.38
CA GLN A 85 -0.80 -13.72 21.56
C GLN A 85 -0.47 -13.14 20.20
N SER A 86 -0.93 -11.93 19.94
CA SER A 86 -0.69 -11.25 18.67
C SER A 86 -0.24 -9.81 18.88
N GLU A 87 0.75 -9.39 18.11
CA GLU A 87 1.16 -7.98 17.98
C GLU A 87 0.87 -7.42 16.57
N HIS A 88 0.27 -8.25 15.71
CA HIS A 88 0.05 -7.95 14.30
C HIS A 88 -1.39 -8.22 13.89
N LYS A 89 -1.93 -7.34 13.06
CA LYS A 89 -3.24 -7.48 12.46
C LYS A 89 -3.20 -7.38 10.96
N VAL A 90 -4.26 -7.88 10.35
CA VAL A 90 -4.65 -7.52 9.00
C VAL A 90 -6.02 -6.86 9.06
N LEU A 91 -6.08 -5.60 8.65
CA LEU A 91 -7.31 -4.82 8.58
C LEU A 91 -7.92 -4.99 7.20
N PHE A 92 -9.10 -5.59 7.11
CA PHE A 92 -9.80 -5.91 5.87
C PHE A 92 -10.93 -4.93 5.59
N ASN A 93 -10.98 -4.44 4.35
CA ASN A 93 -12.06 -3.60 3.84
C ASN A 93 -12.73 -4.31 2.65
N PRO A 94 -14.07 -4.25 2.52
CA PRO A 94 -14.79 -4.88 1.43
C PRO A 94 -14.42 -4.22 0.09
N VAL A 95 -14.25 -5.03 -0.95
CA VAL A 95 -13.93 -4.59 -2.31
C VAL A 95 -14.79 -5.32 -3.34
N GLN A 96 -14.93 -4.73 -4.52
CA GLN A 96 -15.56 -5.38 -5.67
C GLN A 96 -14.50 -5.73 -6.70
N LEU A 97 -14.57 -6.95 -7.24
CA LEU A 97 -13.71 -7.38 -8.32
C LEU A 97 -14.27 -6.84 -9.64
N ILE A 98 -13.49 -5.98 -10.29
CA ILE A 98 -13.84 -5.41 -11.59
C ILE A 98 -12.98 -6.14 -12.64
N PRO A 99 -13.60 -6.83 -13.62
CA PRO A 99 -12.86 -7.40 -14.74
C PRO A 99 -12.05 -6.32 -15.43
N LYS A 100 -10.75 -6.55 -15.58
CA LYS A 100 -9.90 -5.67 -16.37
C LYS A 100 -10.31 -5.85 -17.83
N ALA A 101 -10.95 -4.84 -18.43
CA ALA A 101 -11.20 -4.84 -19.87
C ALA A 101 -9.86 -5.03 -20.59
N GLU A 102 -9.82 -5.92 -21.57
CA GLU A 102 -8.68 -6.06 -22.46
C GLU A 102 -8.45 -4.69 -23.11
N ALA A 103 -7.42 -3.99 -22.66
CA ALA A 103 -6.97 -2.80 -23.35
C ALA A 103 -6.51 -3.28 -24.73
N GLU A 104 -7.31 -3.01 -25.76
CA GLU A 104 -6.83 -3.00 -27.13
C GLU A 104 -5.54 -2.17 -27.13
N ALA A 105 -4.43 -2.83 -27.44
CA ALA A 105 -3.14 -2.18 -27.55
C ALA A 105 -3.29 -0.98 -28.51
N PRO A 106 -2.81 0.22 -28.14
CA PRO A 106 -2.81 1.33 -29.09
C PRO A 106 -1.99 0.89 -30.30
N THR A 107 -2.67 0.74 -31.45
CA THR A 107 -2.01 0.66 -32.75
C THR A 107 -1.08 1.86 -32.86
N GLU A 108 0.22 1.61 -32.77
CA GLU A 108 1.26 2.53 -33.22
C GLU A 108 1.00 2.79 -34.70
N THR A 109 0.27 3.87 -35.01
CA THR A 109 0.33 4.48 -36.34
C THR A 109 1.72 5.10 -36.47
N GLU A 110 2.59 4.35 -37.13
CA GLU A 110 3.90 4.68 -37.63
C GLU A 110 3.86 5.99 -38.47
N THR A 111 4.20 7.13 -37.89
CA THR A 111 4.39 8.38 -38.64
C THR A 111 5.77 8.37 -39.30
N LYS A 112 5.81 7.89 -40.54
CA LYS A 112 6.97 7.92 -41.43
C LYS A 112 7.49 9.37 -41.60
N PRO A 113 8.78 9.68 -41.36
CA PRO A 113 9.32 11.01 -41.65
C PRO A 113 9.44 11.20 -43.17
N GLN A 114 8.67 12.15 -43.71
CA GLN A 114 8.83 12.61 -45.09
C GLN A 114 10.14 13.41 -45.21
N SER A 115 11.11 12.82 -45.91
CA SER A 115 12.28 13.48 -46.46
C SER A 115 11.85 14.46 -47.56
N HIS A 116 12.06 15.76 -47.35
CA HIS A 116 12.02 16.74 -48.45
C HIS A 116 13.39 17.40 -48.56
N ASP A 117 14.07 17.03 -49.64
CA ASP A 117 15.35 17.57 -50.09
C ASP A 117 15.12 18.92 -50.78
N PRO A 118 15.95 19.95 -50.53
CA PRO A 118 16.17 20.97 -51.54
C PRO A 118 17.67 21.29 -51.69
N GLY A 119 18.25 20.94 -52.84
CA GLY A 119 19.45 21.60 -53.36
C GLY A 119 19.11 22.63 -54.45
N PRO A 120 20.07 23.42 -54.97
CA PRO A 120 21.26 24.00 -54.35
C PRO A 120 21.27 25.56 -54.43
N ALA A 121 22.15 26.20 -53.64
CA ALA A 121 22.33 27.65 -53.52
C ALA A 121 22.82 28.37 -54.80
N PRO A 122 22.76 29.73 -54.87
CA PRO A 122 24.02 30.47 -54.66
C PRO A 122 23.95 31.89 -54.05
N ARG A 123 24.99 32.18 -53.25
CA ARG A 123 25.86 33.39 -53.17
C ARG A 123 25.32 34.81 -52.82
N THR A 124 25.79 35.26 -51.64
CA THR A 124 26.48 36.53 -51.30
C THR A 124 25.79 37.89 -51.53
N LYS A 125 25.65 38.68 -50.44
CA LYS A 125 26.18 40.07 -50.32
C LYS A 125 26.10 40.63 -48.88
N ARG A 126 27.30 40.82 -48.33
CA ARG A 126 27.82 41.78 -47.35
C ARG A 126 26.91 42.90 -46.77
N ARG A 127 27.21 43.17 -45.48
CA ARG A 127 27.42 44.48 -44.79
C ARG A 127 26.21 45.17 -44.11
N GLY A 128 26.35 45.37 -42.79
CA GLY A 128 25.68 46.44 -42.04
C GLY A 128 25.74 46.21 -40.52
N ARG A 129 26.56 47.00 -39.80
CA ARG A 129 26.85 46.94 -38.34
C ARG A 129 25.95 47.99 -37.61
N PRO A 130 26.15 48.30 -36.30
CA PRO A 130 25.22 48.11 -35.17
C PRO A 130 24.65 49.44 -34.59
N LYS A 131 23.80 49.40 -33.53
CA LYS A 131 23.89 50.21 -32.28
C LYS A 131 22.55 50.39 -31.54
N GLY A 132 22.64 50.33 -30.20
CA GLY A 132 21.84 51.10 -29.23
C GLY A 132 20.41 50.61 -29.02
N THR A 133 19.76 50.74 -27.87
CA THR A 133 20.02 51.58 -26.70
C THR A 133 19.13 51.09 -25.56
N SER A 134 19.63 51.22 -24.34
CA SER A 134 19.02 50.96 -23.04
C SER A 134 17.74 51.78 -22.76
N LYS A 135 16.79 51.22 -21.98
CA LYS A 135 16.04 52.02 -20.99
C LYS A 135 15.41 51.19 -19.86
N LYS A 136 15.86 51.49 -18.64
CA LYS A 136 15.27 51.18 -17.33
C LYS A 136 13.90 51.83 -17.14
N ARG A 137 13.07 51.22 -16.28
CA ARG A 137 12.17 51.79 -15.23
C ARG A 137 11.59 50.57 -14.47
N ALA A 138 11.76 50.32 -13.17
CA ALA A 138 11.65 51.10 -11.93
C ALA A 138 10.21 51.57 -11.60
N GLY A 139 9.72 51.12 -10.43
CA GLY A 139 8.41 51.37 -9.80
C GLY A 139 7.87 50.03 -9.28
N ASP A 140 7.95 49.64 -8.01
CA ASP A 140 7.80 50.29 -6.70
C ASP A 140 6.39 50.82 -6.41
N SER A 141 5.99 50.71 -5.12
CA SER A 141 4.70 51.01 -4.46
C SER A 141 3.56 50.01 -4.70
N SER A 142 2.84 49.49 -3.70
CA SER A 142 2.84 49.63 -2.24
C SER A 142 2.11 48.43 -1.62
#